data_AF-A0A9W5AJ09-F1
#
_entry.id   AF-A0A9W5AJ09-F1
#
_cell.length_a   1.000
_cell.length_b   1.000
_cell.length_c   1.000
_cell.angle_alpha   90.00
_cell.angle_beta   90.00
_cell.angle_gamma   90.00
#
_symmetry.space_group_name_H-M   'P 1'
#
loop_
_entity.id
_entity.type
_entity.pdbx_description
1 polymer ?
#
loop_
_entity_poly.entity_id
_entity_poly.type
_entity_poly.pdbx_seq_one_letter_code
_entity_poly.pdbx_strand_id
1 'polypeptide(L)'
;MFFRIKTPFNNIFLFAYIFEENKSKDKPATCFSLAYQNRPISAYYKQVFLDHISSGKEVKENGYDILTNKFGIGADANLAFCSSNELPDKMKWIKSRLLPLNSDSAKLVKMGYEVMDKNLSYNFYGLKMALIPTTLSKDDDFLKDALEILKKVQIESSSEIKKEKNISEIANAEVYIHRGLELSAFSQKKLPVLNTILFYEKSNAAVNLHLIIDDVLPSFITHVSEQMNVSRVKAFRDKDSGNKDNFIYLQRLFEDRLEIMSILLARVKLDNDVIFDKFAQLIYYGSTNKSYAYLVSWDKYFNGYYVERSIDAIKRYMELFNTIKTTKEEIILQKEIKLEEKMDKKQKIDYIFESTEFLKENNTLKSAYLLGMLSANLINWQLAINNNGSSSYAKWLNNCGRISKENLDKIYQKSEETIRKLCSLTGQANPISTITYINDKLMPFLADSLADKSIVKSSYIALAFAMGGSDFNKYIKTKKEGEENA
;
A
#
# COMPACT_ATOMS: atom_id res chain seq x y z
N MET A 1 15.38 8.81 -40.93
CA MET A 1 14.07 9.06 -40.27
C MET A 1 14.36 9.70 -38.91
N PHE A 2 13.77 10.86 -38.61
CA PHE A 2 14.19 11.70 -37.49
C PHE A 2 13.19 11.59 -36.33
N PHE A 3 13.65 11.17 -35.15
CA PHE A 3 12.86 11.19 -33.92
C PHE A 3 13.46 12.22 -32.96
N ARG A 4 12.65 13.14 -32.46
CA ARG A 4 13.06 14.20 -31.53
C ARG A 4 12.58 13.84 -30.14
N ILE A 5 13.50 13.43 -29.26
CA ILE A 5 13.22 13.18 -27.85
C ILE A 5 13.65 14.42 -27.06
N LYS A 6 12.71 15.03 -26.34
CA LYS A 6 12.92 16.27 -25.57
C LYS A 6 13.72 15.93 -24.31
N THR A 7 14.87 16.58 -24.10
CA THR A 7 15.64 16.47 -22.84
C THR A 7 15.31 17.65 -21.92
N PRO A 8 15.56 17.56 -20.59
CA PRO A 8 15.31 18.65 -19.64
C PRO A 8 16.18 19.90 -19.86
N PHE A 9 17.19 19.84 -20.74
CA PHE A 9 17.99 20.98 -21.14
C PHE A 9 17.44 21.55 -22.46
N ASN A 10 16.94 22.80 -22.45
CA ASN A 10 16.21 23.42 -23.57
C ASN A 10 16.93 23.42 -24.94
N ASN A 11 18.23 23.11 -25.00
CA ASN A 11 19.04 23.14 -26.21
C ASN A 11 19.75 21.82 -26.56
N ILE A 12 19.51 20.73 -25.83
CA ILE A 12 20.14 19.42 -26.08
C ILE A 12 19.08 18.42 -26.57
N PHE A 13 19.36 17.74 -27.69
CA PHE A 13 18.45 16.76 -28.30
C PHE A 13 19.21 15.47 -28.62
N LEU A 14 18.54 14.32 -28.58
CA LEU A 14 19.10 13.07 -29.09
C LEU A 14 18.82 12.96 -30.60
N PHE A 15 19.86 12.73 -31.41
CA PHE A 15 19.78 12.52 -32.86
C PHE A 15 20.13 11.07 -33.18
N ALA A 16 19.29 10.41 -33.98
CA ALA A 16 19.63 9.13 -34.58
C ALA A 16 20.31 9.38 -35.94
N TYR A 17 21.51 8.83 -36.13
CA TYR A 17 22.25 8.85 -37.39
C TYR A 17 22.42 7.40 -37.87
N ILE A 18 22.07 7.15 -39.13
CA ILE A 18 22.33 5.86 -39.78
C ILE A 18 23.66 6.02 -40.51
N PHE A 19 24.68 5.28 -40.09
CA PHE A 19 25.91 5.18 -40.87
C PHE A 19 25.65 4.22 -42.04
N GLU A 20 25.55 4.75 -43.25
CA GLU A 20 25.79 3.95 -44.46
C GLU A 20 27.30 3.85 -44.65
N GLU A 21 27.95 2.95 -43.92
CA GLU A 21 29.33 2.60 -44.26
C GLU A 21 29.34 1.68 -45.48
N ASN A 22 30.16 2.09 -46.46
CA ASN A 22 30.46 1.43 -47.72
C ASN A 22 30.35 -0.11 -47.69
N LYS A 23 29.53 -0.63 -48.61
CA LYS A 23 29.60 -1.95 -49.27
C LYS A 23 30.37 -3.06 -48.52
N SER A 24 29.88 -3.49 -47.36
CA SER A 24 30.09 -4.86 -46.88
C SER A 24 28.83 -5.34 -46.16
N LYS A 25 28.57 -6.65 -46.20
CA LYS A 25 27.29 -7.33 -45.91
C LYS A 25 26.78 -7.25 -44.45
N ASP A 26 27.12 -6.23 -43.67
CA ASP A 26 26.62 -6.07 -42.31
C ASP A 26 25.47 -5.05 -42.25
N LYS A 27 24.46 -5.35 -41.43
CA LYS A 27 23.27 -4.49 -41.24
C LYS A 27 23.70 -3.08 -40.81
N PRO A 28 23.02 -2.02 -41.29
CA PRO A 28 23.36 -0.65 -40.93
C PRO A 28 23.27 -0.45 -39.40
N ALA A 29 24.37 0.00 -38.80
CA ALA A 29 24.39 0.37 -37.39
C ALA A 29 23.64 1.70 -37.22
N THR A 30 22.57 1.69 -36.43
CA THR A 30 21.88 2.91 -36.02
C THR A 30 22.57 3.44 -34.78
N CYS A 31 23.25 4.58 -34.89
CA CYS A 31 23.95 5.21 -33.77
C CYS A 31 23.15 6.42 -33.29
N PHE A 32 23.07 6.58 -31.96
CA PHE A 32 22.47 7.76 -31.35
C PHE A 32 23.59 8.73 -30.94
N SER A 33 23.44 10.01 -31.24
CA SER A 33 24.37 11.07 -30.86
C SER A 33 23.60 12.21 -30.20
N LEU A 34 24.17 12.81 -29.16
CA LEU A 34 23.67 14.05 -28.60
C LEU A 34 23.90 15.19 -29.60
N ALA A 35 22.97 16.13 -29.65
CA ALA A 35 23.02 17.30 -30.51
C ALA A 35 22.70 18.56 -29.73
N TYR A 36 23.33 19.64 -30.15
CA TYR A 36 23.14 20.98 -29.62
C TYR A 36 22.74 21.90 -30.78
N GLN A 37 21.72 22.75 -30.61
CA GLN A 37 21.23 23.64 -31.68
C GLN A 37 21.03 22.94 -33.05
N ASN A 38 20.36 21.79 -33.06
CA ASN A 38 20.06 20.99 -34.25
C ASN A 38 21.26 20.47 -35.06
N ARG A 39 22.48 20.45 -34.49
CA ARG A 39 23.62 19.74 -35.09
C ARG A 39 24.17 18.72 -34.09
N PRO A 40 24.58 17.52 -34.53
CA PRO A 40 25.20 16.56 -33.62
C PRO A 40 26.46 17.18 -33.00
N ILE A 41 26.78 16.82 -31.75
CA ILE A 41 27.96 17.36 -31.05
C ILE A 41 29.24 17.13 -31.87
N SER A 42 29.33 16.01 -32.58
CA SER A 42 30.41 15.69 -33.51
C SER A 42 30.58 16.69 -34.65
N ALA A 43 29.53 17.42 -35.07
CA ALA A 43 29.64 18.45 -36.10
C ALA A 43 30.30 19.73 -35.60
N TYR A 44 30.16 20.05 -34.31
CA TYR A 44 30.86 21.20 -33.70
C TYR A 44 32.34 20.92 -33.46
N TYR A 45 32.66 19.67 -33.13
CA TYR A 45 34.01 19.23 -32.84
C TYR A 45 34.47 18.19 -33.87
N LYS A 46 34.29 18.50 -35.16
CA LYS A 46 34.51 17.58 -36.28
C LYS A 46 35.92 17.00 -36.28
N GLN A 47 36.93 17.84 -36.04
CA GLN A 47 38.32 17.39 -36.01
C GLN A 47 38.57 16.46 -34.82
N VAL A 48 38.08 16.81 -33.62
CA VAL A 48 38.18 15.94 -32.43
C VAL A 48 37.51 14.59 -32.66
N PHE A 49 36.32 14.58 -33.28
CA PHE A 49 35.59 13.36 -33.60
C PHE A 49 36.32 12.49 -34.65
N LEU A 50 36.82 13.11 -35.72
CA LEU A 50 37.60 12.43 -36.76
C LEU A 50 38.92 11.90 -36.21
N ASP A 51 39.63 12.68 -35.41
CA ASP A 51 40.86 12.27 -34.74
C ASP A 51 40.59 11.10 -33.79
N HIS A 52 39.47 11.12 -33.06
CA HIS A 52 39.06 10.07 -32.13
C HIS A 52 38.69 8.74 -32.81
N ILE A 53 38.01 8.78 -33.95
CA ILE A 53 37.66 7.57 -34.73
C ILE A 53 38.86 7.03 -35.50
N SER A 54 39.72 7.92 -36.02
CA SER A 54 40.84 7.55 -36.89
C SER A 54 42.09 7.13 -36.10
N SER A 55 42.22 7.56 -34.84
CA SER A 55 43.29 7.10 -33.98
C SER A 55 42.94 5.72 -33.44
N GLY A 56 43.48 4.65 -34.03
CA GLY A 56 43.49 3.31 -33.42
C GLY A 56 44.32 3.22 -32.13
N LYS A 57 44.44 4.32 -31.38
CA LYS A 57 45.11 4.43 -30.08
C LYS A 57 44.06 4.24 -29.00
N GLU A 58 44.45 3.61 -27.89
CA GLU A 58 43.65 3.63 -26.66
C GLU A 58 43.17 5.05 -26.40
N VAL A 59 41.84 5.20 -26.36
CA VAL A 59 41.19 6.46 -26.01
C VAL A 59 41.73 6.87 -24.65
N LYS A 60 42.52 7.95 -24.58
CA LYS A 60 42.81 8.59 -23.30
C LYS A 60 41.48 9.08 -22.74
N GLU A 61 41.03 8.42 -21.69
CA GLU A 61 39.78 8.67 -21.01
C GLU A 61 39.83 10.06 -20.36
N ASN A 62 39.35 11.06 -21.11
CA ASN A 62 39.35 12.45 -20.71
C ASN A 62 38.02 12.79 -20.03
N GLY A 63 38.09 13.24 -18.77
CA GLY A 63 36.92 13.66 -18.01
C GLY A 63 37.24 13.80 -16.53
N TYR A 64 36.22 14.20 -15.77
CA TYR A 64 36.31 14.36 -14.32
C TYR A 64 35.53 13.25 -13.63
N ASP A 65 36.16 12.64 -12.63
CA ASP A 65 35.56 11.64 -11.79
C ASP A 65 34.35 12.21 -11.04
N ILE A 66 33.20 11.53 -11.09
CA ILE A 66 31.94 12.04 -10.52
C ILE A 66 31.98 12.17 -8.99
N LEU A 67 32.82 11.40 -8.30
CA LEU A 67 32.87 11.41 -6.83
C LEU A 67 33.86 12.44 -6.29
N THR A 68 35.01 12.59 -6.94
CA THR A 68 36.13 13.42 -6.45
C THR A 68 36.32 14.71 -7.23
N ASN A 69 35.64 14.85 -8.38
CA ASN A 69 35.83 15.94 -9.34
C ASN A 69 37.29 16.13 -9.78
N LYS A 70 38.09 15.06 -9.74
CA LYS A 70 39.48 15.03 -10.20
C LYS A 70 39.55 14.56 -11.65
N PHE A 71 40.53 15.08 -12.38
CA PHE A 71 40.76 14.65 -13.77
C PHE A 71 41.22 13.19 -13.83
N GLY A 72 40.66 12.44 -14.77
CA GLY A 72 40.90 11.01 -14.97
C GLY A 72 39.63 10.21 -14.72
N ILE A 73 39.13 9.52 -15.75
CA ILE A 73 37.95 8.65 -15.70
C ILE A 73 38.23 7.36 -16.46
N GLY A 74 37.25 6.46 -16.48
CA GLY A 74 37.27 5.22 -17.25
C GLY A 74 37.81 4.00 -16.51
N ALA A 75 37.77 4.02 -15.19
CA ALA A 75 37.72 2.77 -14.45
C ALA A 75 36.30 2.17 -14.45
N ASP A 76 36.23 0.84 -14.31
CA ASP A 76 34.98 0.11 -14.15
C ASP A 76 34.91 -0.53 -12.76
N ALA A 77 33.80 -0.28 -12.05
CA ALA A 77 33.51 -0.92 -10.77
C ALA A 77 33.19 -2.42 -10.91
N ASN A 78 33.04 -2.93 -12.14
CA ASN A 78 32.64 -4.30 -12.46
C ASN A 78 31.26 -4.67 -11.87
N LEU A 79 30.36 -3.69 -11.83
CA LEU A 79 28.98 -3.88 -11.41
C LEU A 79 28.07 -3.85 -12.64
N ALA A 80 27.06 -4.72 -12.63
CA ALA A 80 26.13 -4.90 -13.74
C ALA A 80 25.39 -3.61 -14.14
N PHE A 81 25.13 -2.71 -13.19
CA PHE A 81 24.47 -1.42 -13.43
C PHE A 81 25.45 -0.28 -13.72
N CYS A 82 26.76 -0.50 -13.62
CA CYS A 82 27.80 0.46 -13.99
C CYS A 82 28.34 0.24 -15.41
N SER A 83 27.87 -0.81 -16.09
CA SER A 83 28.38 -1.20 -17.41
C SER A 83 27.34 -1.95 -18.24
N SER A 84 27.27 -1.70 -19.55
CA SER A 84 26.39 -2.48 -20.45
C SER A 84 27.14 -3.58 -21.19
N ASN A 85 26.49 -4.74 -21.33
CA ASN A 85 26.98 -5.88 -22.11
C ASN A 85 26.37 -5.95 -23.52
N GLU A 86 25.50 -5.00 -23.87
CA GLU A 86 24.69 -5.00 -25.10
C GLU A 86 25.41 -4.42 -26.33
N LEU A 87 26.74 -4.35 -26.28
CA LEU A 87 27.51 -3.88 -27.42
C LEU A 87 27.61 -4.96 -28.52
N PRO A 88 27.67 -4.55 -29.81
CA PRO A 88 27.93 -5.46 -30.93
C PRO A 88 29.17 -6.33 -30.67
N ASP A 89 29.22 -7.55 -31.20
CA ASP A 89 30.31 -8.51 -30.91
C ASP A 89 31.72 -7.94 -31.15
N LYS A 90 31.87 -7.10 -32.19
CA LYS A 90 33.13 -6.42 -32.54
C LYS A 90 33.54 -5.32 -31.54
N MET A 91 32.64 -4.90 -30.67
CA MET A 91 32.83 -3.85 -29.66
C MET A 91 32.72 -4.38 -28.23
N LYS A 92 32.45 -5.67 -28.02
CA LYS A 92 32.37 -6.29 -26.67
C LYS A 92 33.65 -6.15 -25.85
N TRP A 93 34.80 -5.94 -26.49
CA TRP A 93 36.08 -5.66 -25.82
C TRP A 93 36.09 -4.27 -25.17
N ILE A 94 35.30 -3.33 -25.69
CA ILE A 94 35.00 -2.06 -25.03
C ILE A 94 33.81 -2.36 -24.13
N LYS A 95 34.01 -2.39 -22.81
CA LYS A 95 32.84 -2.42 -21.93
C LYS A 95 32.27 -1.01 -21.86
N SER A 96 31.01 -0.80 -22.26
CA SER A 96 30.40 0.54 -22.21
C SER A 96 30.25 0.95 -20.76
N ARG A 97 31.12 1.83 -20.29
CA ARG A 97 31.11 2.34 -18.92
C ARG A 97 29.98 3.36 -18.78
N LEU A 98 29.10 3.14 -17.82
CA LEU A 98 27.94 4.01 -17.60
C LEU A 98 28.27 5.18 -16.67
N LEU A 99 29.30 5.03 -15.82
CA LEU A 99 29.71 6.06 -14.86
C LEU A 99 31.13 6.57 -15.15
N PRO A 100 31.36 7.89 -15.11
CA PRO A 100 32.69 8.48 -15.24
C PRO A 100 33.45 8.37 -13.91
N LEU A 101 34.12 7.24 -13.71
CA LEU A 101 34.86 6.92 -12.47
C LEU A 101 36.36 6.80 -12.74
N ASN A 102 37.19 7.27 -11.80
CA ASN A 102 38.61 6.91 -11.74
C ASN A 102 38.81 5.55 -11.02
N SER A 103 40.03 5.01 -11.05
CA SER A 103 40.34 3.67 -10.49
C SER A 103 40.02 3.56 -9.00
N ASP A 104 40.32 4.59 -8.21
CA ASP A 104 40.07 4.59 -6.77
C ASP A 104 38.56 4.65 -6.47
N SER A 105 37.84 5.56 -7.14
CA SER A 105 36.39 5.70 -7.07
C SER A 105 35.67 4.43 -7.51
N ALA A 106 36.10 3.78 -8.60
CA ALA A 106 35.54 2.51 -9.05
C ALA A 106 35.72 1.39 -8.01
N LYS A 107 36.90 1.33 -7.36
CA LYS A 107 37.16 0.39 -6.27
C LYS A 107 36.26 0.67 -5.07
N LEU A 108 36.09 1.93 -4.67
CA LEU A 108 35.22 2.34 -3.57
C LEU A 108 33.74 2.01 -3.87
N VAL A 109 33.25 2.28 -5.07
CA VAL A 109 31.89 1.94 -5.50
C VAL A 109 31.67 0.43 -5.42
N LYS A 110 32.62 -0.38 -5.92
CA LYS A 110 32.56 -1.84 -5.83
C LYS A 110 32.52 -2.31 -4.37
N MET A 111 33.42 -1.82 -3.53
CA MET A 111 33.48 -2.15 -2.11
C MET A 111 32.20 -1.75 -1.37
N GLY A 112 31.69 -0.54 -1.63
CA GLY A 112 30.45 -0.05 -1.04
C GLY A 112 29.25 -0.91 -1.40
N TYR A 113 29.13 -1.29 -2.67
CA TYR A 113 28.07 -2.21 -3.11
C TYR A 113 28.19 -3.59 -2.45
N GLU A 114 29.40 -4.16 -2.38
CA GLU A 114 29.61 -5.47 -1.73
C GLU A 114 29.25 -5.45 -0.24
N VAL A 115 29.59 -4.36 0.46
CA VAL A 115 29.18 -4.17 1.87
C VAL A 115 27.68 -4.03 1.98
N MET A 116 27.05 -3.18 1.17
CA MET A 116 25.60 -3.01 1.17
C MET A 116 24.88 -4.35 0.96
N ASP A 117 25.26 -5.09 -0.08
CA ASP A 117 24.60 -6.34 -0.47
C ASP A 117 24.81 -7.48 0.53
N LYS A 118 26.00 -7.59 1.14
CA LYS A 118 26.32 -8.68 2.07
C LYS A 118 25.96 -8.36 3.52
N ASN A 119 26.12 -7.11 3.95
CA ASN A 119 26.09 -6.75 5.36
C ASN A 119 24.91 -5.87 5.75
N LEU A 120 24.34 -5.12 4.81
CA LEU A 120 23.28 -4.14 5.10
C LEU A 120 21.94 -4.50 4.47
N SER A 121 21.86 -5.68 3.83
CA SER A 121 20.69 -6.13 3.06
C SER A 121 20.02 -7.37 3.67
N TYR A 122 18.69 -7.34 3.69
CA TYR A 122 17.81 -8.36 4.23
C TYR A 122 16.96 -8.98 3.12
N ASN A 123 16.53 -10.22 3.28
CA ASN A 123 15.55 -10.83 2.39
C ASN A 123 14.17 -10.20 2.65
N PHE A 124 13.55 -9.67 1.61
CA PHE A 124 12.21 -9.08 1.67
C PHE A 124 11.34 -9.74 0.60
N TYR A 125 10.75 -10.89 0.93
CA TYR A 125 9.63 -11.44 0.17
C TYR A 125 9.86 -11.66 -1.34
N GLY A 126 11.07 -12.04 -1.74
CA GLY A 126 11.50 -12.20 -3.14
C GLY A 126 12.40 -11.08 -3.65
N LEU A 127 12.46 -9.96 -2.92
CA LEU A 127 13.39 -8.86 -3.13
C LEU A 127 14.47 -8.84 -2.03
N LYS A 128 15.44 -7.94 -2.19
CA LYS A 128 16.35 -7.50 -1.15
C LYS A 128 15.92 -6.13 -0.63
N MET A 129 16.08 -5.90 0.67
CA MET A 129 15.88 -4.62 1.33
C MET A 129 17.20 -4.19 1.97
N ALA A 130 17.84 -3.11 1.51
CA ALA A 130 19.04 -2.55 2.12
C ALA A 130 18.72 -1.35 3.01
N LEU A 131 19.48 -1.20 4.10
CA LEU A 131 19.49 0.00 4.95
C LEU A 131 20.83 0.69 4.84
N ILE A 132 20.84 1.92 4.33
CA ILE A 132 22.05 2.73 4.18
C ILE A 132 21.98 3.89 5.17
N PRO A 133 22.79 3.88 6.24
CA PRO A 133 22.79 4.95 7.22
C PRO A 133 23.58 6.16 6.69
N THR A 134 23.05 7.34 6.96
CA THR A 134 23.68 8.65 6.78
C THR A 134 23.71 9.35 8.14
N THR A 135 24.88 9.83 8.57
CA THR A 135 24.99 10.54 9.85
C THR A 135 24.47 11.97 9.72
N LEU A 136 23.82 12.46 10.77
CA LEU A 136 23.53 13.88 10.95
C LEU A 136 24.66 14.62 11.70
N SER A 137 25.66 13.88 12.15
CA SER A 137 26.83 14.36 12.90
C SER A 137 28.10 14.25 12.07
N LYS A 138 29.06 15.13 12.32
CA LYS A 138 30.43 15.02 11.77
C LYS A 138 31.30 13.98 12.48
N ASP A 139 30.76 13.37 13.53
CA ASP A 139 31.42 12.31 14.26
C ASP A 139 31.24 10.97 13.54
N ASP A 140 32.35 10.47 13.00
CA ASP A 140 32.42 9.22 12.25
C ASP A 140 32.10 7.99 13.12
N ASP A 141 32.20 8.10 14.45
CA ASP A 141 31.92 6.97 15.34
C ASP A 141 30.44 6.58 15.31
N PHE A 142 29.52 7.54 15.11
CA PHE A 142 28.11 7.22 14.92
C PHE A 142 27.84 6.42 13.65
N LEU A 143 28.59 6.65 12.57
CA LEU A 143 28.47 5.86 11.34
C LEU A 143 28.96 4.44 11.58
N LYS A 144 30.10 4.30 12.27
CA LYS A 144 30.68 2.98 12.60
C LYS A 144 29.71 2.17 13.46
N ASP A 145 29.17 2.78 14.51
CA ASP A 145 28.18 2.16 15.40
C ASP A 145 26.94 1.72 14.61
N ALA A 146 26.41 2.60 13.75
CA ALA A 146 25.26 2.27 12.93
C ALA A 146 25.52 1.10 11.98
N LEU A 147 26.68 1.07 11.33
CA LEU A 147 27.08 -0.02 10.43
C LEU A 147 27.33 -1.34 11.18
N GLU A 148 27.89 -1.29 12.39
CA GLU A 148 28.09 -2.48 13.22
C GLU A 148 26.75 -3.08 13.68
N ILE A 149 25.80 -2.23 14.07
CA ILE A 149 24.43 -2.66 14.40
C ILE A 149 23.79 -3.36 13.20
N LEU A 150 23.82 -2.74 12.00
CA LEU A 150 23.21 -3.31 10.80
C LEU A 150 23.82 -4.66 10.44
N LYS A 151 25.16 -4.78 10.51
CA LYS A 151 25.90 -6.03 10.31
C LYS A 151 25.44 -7.12 11.29
N LYS A 152 25.37 -6.79 12.57
CA LYS A 152 24.96 -7.73 13.62
C LYS A 152 23.53 -8.23 13.37
N VAL A 153 22.59 -7.32 13.12
CA VAL A 153 21.19 -7.68 12.82
C VAL A 153 21.08 -8.49 11.53
N GLN A 154 21.87 -8.19 10.50
CA GLN A 154 21.90 -8.95 9.25
C GLN A 154 22.33 -10.39 9.50
N ILE A 155 23.41 -10.61 10.27
CA ILE A 155 23.87 -11.96 10.62
C ILE A 155 22.79 -12.71 11.40
N GLU A 156 22.18 -12.08 12.42
CA GLU A 156 21.12 -12.68 13.25
C GLU A 156 19.79 -12.92 12.50
N SER A 157 19.56 -12.22 11.39
CA SER A 157 18.37 -12.39 10.55
C SER A 157 18.54 -13.40 9.41
N SER A 158 19.79 -13.66 9.01
CA SER A 158 20.14 -14.54 7.89
C SER A 158 20.56 -15.95 8.33
N SER A 159 21.02 -16.10 9.56
CA SER A 159 21.39 -17.40 10.09
C SER A 159 20.16 -18.15 10.57
N GLU A 160 19.94 -19.37 10.06
CA GLU A 160 18.99 -20.38 10.59
C GLU A 160 19.38 -20.86 12.01
N ILE A 161 20.19 -20.09 12.75
CA ILE A 161 20.59 -20.41 14.10
C ILE A 161 19.34 -20.30 14.96
N LYS A 162 18.84 -21.48 15.30
CA LYS A 162 17.96 -21.82 16.41
C LYS A 162 17.93 -20.71 17.45
N LYS A 163 16.71 -20.31 17.81
CA LYS A 163 16.34 -19.63 19.05
C LYS A 163 17.22 -20.06 20.22
N GLU A 164 18.37 -19.41 20.42
CA GLU A 164 19.13 -19.43 21.66
C GLU A 164 20.40 -18.60 21.49
N LYS A 165 20.47 -17.53 22.28
CA LYS A 165 21.64 -16.68 22.57
C LYS A 165 22.07 -15.68 21.49
N ASN A 166 21.52 -14.46 21.57
CA ASN A 166 22.30 -13.24 21.87
C ASN A 166 21.58 -11.88 21.72
N ILE A 167 20.24 -11.83 21.67
CA ILE A 167 19.45 -10.81 22.38
C ILE A 167 18.16 -11.46 22.89
N SER A 168 18.14 -11.90 24.16
CA SER A 168 16.98 -12.59 24.76
C SER A 168 15.74 -11.72 24.91
N GLU A 169 15.85 -10.39 24.81
CA GLU A 169 14.71 -9.46 24.83
C GLU A 169 14.08 -9.24 23.45
N ILE A 170 14.78 -9.57 22.36
CA ILE A 170 14.36 -9.25 20.98
C ILE A 170 13.86 -10.49 20.23
N ALA A 171 14.30 -11.70 20.61
CA ALA A 171 13.91 -12.95 19.94
C ALA A 171 12.41 -13.32 20.10
N ASN A 172 11.71 -12.66 21.03
CA ASN A 172 10.27 -12.83 21.28
C ASN A 172 9.44 -11.60 20.87
N ALA A 173 10.05 -10.58 20.27
CA ALA A 173 9.31 -9.40 19.83
C ALA A 173 8.39 -9.80 18.65
N GLU A 174 7.11 -9.52 18.82
CA GLU A 174 6.14 -9.65 17.74
C GLU A 174 6.55 -8.72 16.59
N VAL A 175 6.55 -9.23 15.35
CA VAL A 175 6.97 -8.52 14.15
C VAL A 175 5.74 -7.88 13.51
N TYR A 176 5.81 -6.58 13.22
CA TYR A 176 4.68 -5.83 12.67
C TYR A 176 4.89 -5.38 11.21
N ILE A 177 6.14 -5.12 10.80
CA ILE A 177 6.52 -4.70 9.44
C ILE A 177 7.45 -5.73 8.81
N HIS A 178 8.66 -5.86 9.37
CA HIS A 178 9.70 -6.77 8.91
C HIS A 178 10.79 -6.85 9.98
N ARG A 179 11.14 -8.08 10.39
CA ARG A 179 12.07 -8.32 11.51
C ARG A 179 13.37 -7.53 11.37
N GLY A 180 14.12 -7.71 10.28
CA GLY A 180 15.41 -7.03 10.10
C GLY A 180 15.32 -5.50 10.11
N LEU A 181 14.18 -4.95 9.68
CA LEU A 181 13.96 -3.50 9.68
C LEU A 181 13.71 -2.99 11.10
N GLU A 182 12.79 -3.63 11.81
CA GLU A 182 12.36 -3.23 13.15
C GLU A 182 13.49 -3.38 14.18
N LEU A 183 14.28 -4.46 14.07
CA LEU A 183 15.43 -4.67 14.96
C LEU A 183 16.50 -3.62 14.73
N SER A 184 16.85 -3.35 13.46
CA SER A 184 17.81 -2.31 13.10
C SER A 184 17.36 -0.95 13.62
N ALA A 185 16.09 -0.61 13.37
CA ALA A 185 15.51 0.64 13.81
C ALA A 185 15.54 0.81 15.33
N PHE A 186 15.12 -0.22 16.07
CA PHE A 186 15.10 -0.20 17.53
C PHE A 186 16.49 -0.02 18.12
N SER A 187 17.50 -0.73 17.59
CA SER A 187 18.88 -0.62 18.03
C SER A 187 19.52 0.73 17.68
N GLN A 188 19.08 1.36 16.59
CA GLN A 188 19.59 2.66 16.14
C GLN A 188 18.78 3.86 16.64
N LYS A 189 17.66 3.69 17.35
CA LYS A 189 16.68 4.77 17.64
C LYS A 189 17.21 6.00 18.37
N LYS A 190 18.36 5.89 19.05
CA LYS A 190 19.03 6.99 19.77
C LYS A 190 20.27 7.54 19.03
N LEU A 191 20.65 6.94 17.91
CA LEU A 191 21.77 7.40 17.11
C LEU A 191 21.32 8.56 16.19
N PRO A 192 22.17 9.58 15.97
CA PRO A 192 21.87 10.69 15.06
C PRO A 192 22.08 10.27 13.60
N VAL A 193 21.29 9.29 13.14
CA VAL A 193 21.38 8.72 11.79
C VAL A 193 20.02 8.73 11.08
N LEU A 194 20.07 8.92 9.78
CA LEU A 194 18.95 8.71 8.85
C LEU A 194 19.25 7.48 8.01
N ASN A 195 18.26 6.63 7.78
CA ASN A 195 18.38 5.50 6.88
C ASN A 195 17.73 5.81 5.54
N THR A 196 18.46 5.52 4.46
CA THR A 196 17.87 5.28 3.15
C THR A 196 17.53 3.80 3.03
N ILE A 197 16.29 3.49 2.67
CA ILE A 197 15.80 2.12 2.49
C ILE A 197 15.67 1.83 1.00
N LEU A 198 16.39 0.81 0.52
CA LEU A 198 16.35 0.40 -0.88
C LEU A 198 15.69 -0.96 -1.03
N PHE A 199 14.73 -1.09 -1.94
CA PHE A 199 14.15 -2.37 -2.33
C PHE A 199 14.58 -2.73 -3.74
N TYR A 200 15.35 -3.81 -3.89
CA TYR A 200 15.95 -4.18 -5.16
C TYR A 200 15.89 -5.68 -5.44
N GLU A 201 15.82 -6.02 -6.73
CA GLU A 201 16.05 -7.37 -7.22
C GLU A 201 17.49 -7.49 -7.74
N LYS A 202 18.14 -8.61 -7.44
CA LYS A 202 19.49 -8.90 -7.92
C LYS A 202 19.49 -10.18 -8.74
N SER A 203 19.99 -10.08 -9.97
CA SER A 203 20.35 -11.21 -10.82
C SER A 203 21.84 -11.18 -11.13
N ASN A 204 22.35 -12.20 -11.84
CA ASN A 204 23.73 -12.22 -12.31
C ASN A 204 24.02 -11.11 -13.34
N ALA A 205 22.98 -10.61 -14.02
CA ALA A 205 23.12 -9.68 -15.14
C ALA A 205 22.67 -8.25 -14.82
N ALA A 206 21.90 -8.03 -13.75
CA ALA A 206 21.32 -6.73 -13.43
C ALA A 206 20.97 -6.60 -11.95
N VAL A 207 20.92 -5.36 -11.49
CA VAL A 207 20.32 -4.95 -10.21
C VAL A 207 19.19 -3.98 -10.54
N ASN A 208 17.96 -4.37 -10.24
CA ASN A 208 16.78 -3.57 -10.52
C ASN A 208 16.29 -2.94 -9.21
N LEU A 209 16.33 -1.61 -9.13
CA LEU A 209 15.84 -0.87 -7.96
C LEU A 209 14.36 -0.54 -8.15
N HIS A 210 13.52 -0.99 -7.22
CA HIS A 210 12.06 -0.86 -7.32
C HIS A 210 11.50 0.25 -6.44
N LEU A 211 12.09 0.50 -5.28
CA LEU A 211 11.67 1.55 -4.35
C LEU A 211 12.86 2.09 -3.56
N ILE A 212 12.88 3.42 -3.40
CA ILE A 212 13.82 4.15 -2.55
C ILE A 212 12.96 4.94 -1.55
N ILE A 213 13.31 4.84 -0.27
CA ILE A 213 12.74 5.68 0.78
C ILE A 213 13.88 6.37 1.52
N ASP A 214 14.04 7.66 1.27
CA ASP A 214 15.10 8.47 1.86
C ASP A 214 14.69 9.03 3.22
N ASP A 215 15.69 9.48 3.98
CA ASP A 215 15.54 10.26 5.22
C ASP A 215 14.64 9.62 6.29
N VAL A 216 14.71 8.30 6.45
CA VAL A 216 13.91 7.57 7.44
C VAL A 216 14.64 7.52 8.78
N LEU A 217 14.08 8.18 9.79
CA LEU A 217 14.58 8.07 11.15
C LEU A 217 14.34 6.66 11.72
N PRO A 218 15.33 6.00 12.35
CA PRO A 218 15.13 4.75 13.06
C PRO A 218 14.01 4.83 14.11
N SER A 219 13.95 5.94 14.85
CA SER A 219 12.89 6.18 15.84
C SER A 219 11.49 6.26 15.23
N PHE A 220 11.36 6.73 13.98
CA PHE A 220 10.09 6.76 13.27
C PHE A 220 9.63 5.34 12.90
N ILE A 221 10.52 4.48 12.43
CA ILE A 221 10.19 3.06 12.16
C ILE A 221 9.73 2.36 13.45
N THR A 222 10.44 2.58 14.57
CA THR A 222 10.03 2.04 15.88
C THR A 222 8.64 2.55 16.29
N HIS A 223 8.38 3.85 16.13
CA HIS A 223 7.07 4.42 16.41
C HIS A 223 5.96 3.81 15.55
N VAL A 224 6.18 3.63 14.24
CA VAL A 224 5.19 2.98 13.35
C VAL A 224 4.89 1.56 13.81
N SER A 225 5.91 0.77 14.14
CA SER A 225 5.77 -0.59 14.68
C SER A 225 4.94 -0.61 15.98
N GLU A 226 5.20 0.31 16.91
CA GLU A 226 4.42 0.44 18.15
C GLU A 226 2.95 0.79 17.88
N GLN A 227 2.66 1.72 16.96
CA GLN A 227 1.28 2.07 16.59
C GLN A 227 0.56 0.92 15.90
N MET A 228 1.27 0.16 15.07
CA MET A 228 0.75 -1.07 14.48
C MET A 228 0.35 -2.09 15.54
N ASN A 229 1.13 -2.25 16.62
CA ASN A 229 0.73 -3.09 17.75
C ASN A 229 -0.53 -2.57 18.45
N VAL A 230 -0.59 -1.26 18.77
CA VAL A 230 -1.75 -0.64 19.46
C VAL A 230 -3.04 -0.85 18.66
N SER A 231 -3.02 -0.58 17.36
CA SER A 231 -4.17 -0.82 16.47
C SER A 231 -4.35 -2.30 16.10
N ARG A 232 -3.48 -3.18 16.59
CA ARG A 232 -3.43 -4.61 16.29
C ARG A 232 -3.31 -4.91 14.79
N VAL A 233 -2.58 -4.12 14.03
CA VAL A 233 -2.36 -4.29 12.59
C VAL A 233 -0.97 -4.85 12.33
N LYS A 234 -0.83 -5.78 11.38
CA LYS A 234 0.47 -6.22 10.83
C LYS A 234 0.54 -5.87 9.35
N ALA A 235 1.74 -5.69 8.80
CA ALA A 235 1.94 -5.41 7.38
C ALA A 235 1.61 -6.66 6.56
N PHE A 236 2.20 -7.79 6.96
CA PHE A 236 2.16 -9.05 6.23
C PHE A 236 1.72 -10.20 7.14
N ARG A 237 1.09 -11.21 6.55
CA ARG A 237 0.69 -12.43 7.26
C ARG A 237 1.83 -13.44 7.26
N ASP A 238 2.17 -13.97 8.43
CA ASP A 238 3.09 -15.10 8.52
C ASP A 238 2.40 -16.38 8.04
N LYS A 239 3.13 -17.21 7.30
CA LYS A 239 2.59 -18.47 6.77
C LYS A 239 2.25 -19.47 7.89
N ASP A 240 2.97 -19.38 9.01
CA ASP A 240 2.91 -20.36 10.11
C ASP A 240 2.13 -19.87 11.33
N SER A 241 1.70 -18.60 11.35
CA SER A 241 0.78 -18.13 12.36
C SER A 241 -0.65 -18.48 11.93
N GLY A 242 -1.27 -19.43 12.65
CA GLY A 242 -2.73 -19.48 12.69
C GLY A 242 -3.29 -18.10 13.10
N ASN A 243 -4.59 -17.86 12.90
CA ASN A 243 -5.29 -16.64 13.34
C ASN A 243 -5.38 -16.54 14.88
N LYS A 244 -4.26 -16.73 15.60
CA LYS A 244 -4.21 -16.90 17.04
C LYS A 244 -4.33 -15.57 17.81
N ASP A 245 -4.04 -14.43 17.17
CA ASP A 245 -3.77 -13.18 17.91
C ASP A 245 -4.64 -11.98 17.52
N ASN A 246 -5.80 -12.17 16.87
CA ASN A 246 -6.75 -11.09 16.50
C ASN A 246 -6.11 -9.92 15.68
N PHE A 247 -5.02 -10.18 14.95
CA PHE A 247 -4.39 -9.20 14.08
C PHE A 247 -5.06 -9.15 12.70
N ILE A 248 -5.15 -7.95 12.14
CA ILE A 248 -5.55 -7.71 10.74
C ILE A 248 -4.32 -7.26 9.94
N TYR A 249 -4.35 -7.43 8.62
CA TYR A 249 -3.14 -7.29 7.79
C TYR A 249 -3.27 -6.24 6.68
N LEU A 250 -2.28 -5.35 6.52
CA LEU A 250 -2.28 -4.33 5.45
C LEU A 250 -2.26 -4.93 4.04
N GLN A 251 -1.66 -6.11 3.86
CA GLN A 251 -1.71 -6.86 2.60
C GLN A 251 -3.13 -7.21 2.11
N ARG A 252 -4.17 -7.05 2.94
CA ARG A 252 -5.57 -7.15 2.47
C ARG A 252 -6.04 -5.88 1.78
N LEU A 253 -5.52 -4.71 2.18
CA LEU A 253 -5.83 -3.40 1.58
C LEU A 253 -4.93 -3.07 0.39
N PHE A 254 -3.71 -3.60 0.36
CA PHE A 254 -2.73 -3.30 -0.66
C PHE A 254 -2.16 -4.60 -1.23
N GLU A 255 -2.22 -4.74 -2.56
CA GLU A 255 -1.71 -5.93 -3.25
C GLU A 255 -0.18 -5.92 -3.34
N ASP A 256 0.40 -4.74 -3.56
CA ASP A 256 1.85 -4.57 -3.64
C ASP A 256 2.47 -4.36 -2.26
N ARG A 257 3.47 -5.19 -1.96
CA ARG A 257 4.25 -5.11 -0.71
C ARG A 257 5.07 -3.82 -0.64
N LEU A 258 5.52 -3.30 -1.78
CA LEU A 258 6.26 -2.05 -1.84
C LEU A 258 5.34 -0.84 -1.61
N GLU A 259 4.09 -0.89 -2.08
CA GLU A 259 3.06 0.12 -1.75
C GLU A 259 2.88 0.21 -0.22
N ILE A 260 2.82 -0.93 0.48
CA ILE A 260 2.73 -0.97 1.96
C ILE A 260 3.95 -0.30 2.60
N MET A 261 5.16 -0.64 2.16
CA MET A 261 6.38 -0.02 2.70
C MET A 261 6.43 1.48 2.44
N SER A 262 6.02 1.91 1.25
CA SER A 262 5.92 3.33 0.90
C SER A 262 4.92 4.07 1.79
N ILE A 263 3.74 3.50 2.04
CA ILE A 263 2.73 4.13 2.89
C ILE A 263 3.23 4.24 4.33
N LEU A 264 3.84 3.17 4.85
CA LEU A 264 4.30 3.15 6.24
C LEU A 264 5.50 4.09 6.47
N LEU A 265 6.41 4.22 5.50
CA LEU A 265 7.73 4.80 5.74
C LEU A 265 8.04 6.06 4.92
N ALA A 266 7.46 6.25 3.73
CA ALA A 266 7.86 7.31 2.80
C ALA A 266 7.16 8.66 3.02
N ARG A 267 6.45 8.84 4.14
CA ARG A 267 5.65 10.04 4.46
C ARG A 267 4.65 10.45 3.36
N VAL A 268 4.31 9.52 2.47
CA VAL A 268 3.34 9.73 1.40
C VAL A 268 1.96 9.82 2.02
N LYS A 269 1.22 10.88 1.68
CA LYS A 269 -0.15 11.08 2.16
C LYS A 269 -1.16 10.64 1.11
N LEU A 270 -1.96 9.64 1.45
CA LEU A 270 -3.05 9.13 0.64
C LEU A 270 -4.28 10.04 0.73
N ASP A 271 -4.99 10.16 -0.39
CA ASP A 271 -6.33 10.73 -0.42
C ASP A 271 -7.34 9.81 0.27
N ASN A 272 -8.28 10.39 1.01
CA ASN A 272 -9.34 9.64 1.71
C ASN A 272 -10.16 8.77 0.73
N ASP A 273 -10.35 9.27 -0.49
CA ASP A 273 -10.98 8.54 -1.58
C ASP A 273 -10.30 7.19 -1.88
N VAL A 274 -8.96 7.18 -1.94
CA VAL A 274 -8.18 5.97 -2.22
C VAL A 274 -8.38 4.97 -1.10
N ILE A 275 -8.35 5.44 0.15
CA ILE A 275 -8.52 4.60 1.34
C ILE A 275 -9.93 3.99 1.40
N PHE A 276 -10.96 4.80 1.15
CA PHE A 276 -12.34 4.31 1.12
C PHE A 276 -12.60 3.34 -0.03
N ASP A 277 -11.95 3.52 -1.18
CA ASP A 277 -11.97 2.51 -2.24
C ASP A 277 -11.34 1.19 -1.77
N LYS A 278 -10.23 1.23 -1.02
CA LYS A 278 -9.64 0.01 -0.42
C LYS A 278 -10.57 -0.62 0.61
N PHE A 279 -11.23 0.16 1.47
CA PHE A 279 -12.20 -0.37 2.45
C PHE A 279 -13.43 -0.97 1.78
N ALA A 280 -13.96 -0.35 0.74
CA ALA A 280 -15.06 -0.92 -0.03
C ALA A 280 -14.65 -2.25 -0.69
N GLN A 281 -13.44 -2.32 -1.28
CA GLN A 281 -12.91 -3.58 -1.81
C GLN A 281 -12.75 -4.64 -0.71
N LEU A 282 -12.26 -4.26 0.47
CA LEU A 282 -12.16 -5.16 1.62
C LEU A 282 -13.53 -5.70 2.04
N ILE A 283 -14.56 -4.85 2.12
CA ILE A 283 -15.93 -5.27 2.44
C ILE A 283 -16.44 -6.27 1.40
N TYR A 284 -16.38 -5.93 0.11
CA TYR A 284 -16.95 -6.77 -0.94
C TYR A 284 -16.19 -8.06 -1.18
N TYR A 285 -14.86 -8.04 -1.09
CA TYR A 285 -14.01 -9.11 -1.59
C TYR A 285 -13.13 -9.75 -0.51
N GLY A 286 -13.00 -9.15 0.67
CA GLY A 286 -12.15 -9.64 1.76
C GLY A 286 -10.64 -9.43 1.55
N SER A 287 -10.24 -9.07 0.33
CA SER A 287 -8.89 -8.68 -0.05
C SER A 287 -8.96 -7.89 -1.36
N THR A 288 -8.03 -6.96 -1.54
CA THR A 288 -7.79 -6.29 -2.83
C THR A 288 -7.11 -7.20 -3.83
N ASN A 289 -6.35 -8.20 -3.36
CA ASN A 289 -5.77 -9.22 -4.21
C ASN A 289 -6.87 -10.16 -4.75
N LYS A 290 -7.10 -10.12 -6.06
CA LYS A 290 -8.17 -10.86 -6.75
C LYS A 290 -8.02 -12.37 -6.65
N SER A 291 -6.81 -12.90 -6.50
CA SER A 291 -6.58 -14.34 -6.36
C SER A 291 -7.12 -14.91 -5.05
N TYR A 292 -7.32 -14.06 -4.05
CA TYR A 292 -7.87 -14.43 -2.74
C TYR A 292 -9.22 -13.76 -2.45
N ALA A 293 -9.79 -13.09 -3.45
CA ALA A 293 -11.04 -12.36 -3.32
C ALA A 293 -12.25 -13.31 -3.28
N TYR A 294 -13.15 -13.10 -2.32
CA TYR A 294 -14.43 -13.79 -2.26
C TYR A 294 -15.55 -12.80 -1.91
N LEU A 295 -16.66 -12.92 -2.65
CA LEU A 295 -17.78 -12.01 -2.54
C LEU A 295 -18.37 -12.00 -1.14
N VAL A 296 -18.85 -10.82 -0.72
CA VAL A 296 -19.58 -10.62 0.52
C VAL A 296 -20.92 -11.34 0.46
N SER A 297 -21.24 -12.04 1.54
CA SER A 297 -22.61 -12.43 1.85
C SER A 297 -23.06 -11.53 2.99
N TRP A 298 -24.05 -10.68 2.72
CA TRP A 298 -24.48 -9.62 3.64
C TRP A 298 -25.09 -10.17 4.92
N ASP A 299 -25.77 -11.33 4.85
CA ASP A 299 -26.22 -12.06 6.02
C ASP A 299 -25.06 -12.47 6.95
N LYS A 300 -23.98 -13.01 6.39
CA LYS A 300 -22.76 -13.34 7.14
C LYS A 300 -22.03 -12.09 7.63
N TYR A 301 -21.97 -11.05 6.80
CA TYR A 301 -21.31 -9.79 7.14
C TYR A 301 -21.96 -9.14 8.34
N PHE A 302 -23.28 -8.92 8.28
CA PHE A 302 -23.99 -8.29 9.39
C PHE A 302 -23.91 -9.14 10.66
N ASN A 303 -23.98 -10.47 10.56
CA ASN A 303 -23.91 -11.37 11.71
C ASN A 303 -22.46 -11.70 12.17
N GLY A 304 -21.46 -10.90 11.80
CA GLY A 304 -20.12 -10.96 12.41
C GLY A 304 -19.22 -12.10 11.93
N TYR A 305 -19.61 -12.87 10.91
CA TYR A 305 -18.79 -13.99 10.40
C TYR A 305 -17.49 -13.55 9.73
N TYR A 306 -17.35 -12.26 9.42
CA TYR A 306 -16.20 -11.70 8.70
C TYR A 306 -15.42 -10.68 9.54
N VAL A 307 -14.75 -11.16 10.60
CA VAL A 307 -13.98 -10.33 11.54
C VAL A 307 -12.98 -9.41 10.83
N GLU A 308 -12.19 -9.93 9.89
CA GLU A 308 -11.11 -9.19 9.21
C GLU A 308 -11.57 -8.15 8.18
N ARG A 309 -12.88 -8.06 7.88
CA ARG A 309 -13.47 -7.01 7.02
C ARG A 309 -14.66 -6.29 7.67
N SER A 310 -14.83 -6.48 8.97
CA SER A 310 -15.84 -5.80 9.78
C SER A 310 -15.55 -4.29 9.88
N ILE A 311 -16.55 -3.53 10.34
CA ILE A 311 -16.36 -2.11 10.64
C ILE A 311 -15.34 -1.89 11.75
N ASP A 312 -15.24 -2.80 12.72
CA ASP A 312 -14.23 -2.73 13.78
C ASP A 312 -12.80 -2.93 13.22
N ALA A 313 -12.62 -3.81 12.23
CA ALA A 313 -11.35 -3.93 11.50
C ALA A 313 -11.03 -2.65 10.68
N ILE A 314 -12.03 -2.05 10.03
CA ILE A 314 -11.86 -0.79 9.30
C ILE A 314 -11.45 0.34 10.25
N LYS A 315 -12.09 0.46 11.41
CA LYS A 315 -11.75 1.44 12.44
C LYS A 315 -10.29 1.30 12.91
N ARG A 316 -9.78 0.07 13.06
CA ARG A 316 -8.37 -0.19 13.38
C ARG A 316 -7.40 0.26 12.29
N TYR A 317 -7.71 0.04 11.02
CA TYR A 317 -6.89 0.58 9.92
C TYR A 317 -6.89 2.11 9.91
N MET A 318 -8.05 2.73 10.14
CA MET A 318 -8.17 4.19 10.20
C MET A 318 -7.39 4.79 11.36
N GLU A 319 -7.49 4.19 12.55
CA GLU A 319 -6.74 4.62 13.74
C GLU A 319 -5.23 4.60 13.47
N LEU A 320 -4.72 3.52 12.85
CA LEU A 320 -3.33 3.44 12.42
C LEU A 320 -3.01 4.60 11.47
N PHE A 321 -3.73 4.73 10.36
CA PHE A 321 -3.43 5.72 9.32
C PHE A 321 -3.49 7.17 9.84
N ASN A 322 -4.46 7.49 10.69
CA ASN A 322 -4.54 8.81 11.33
C ASN A 322 -3.34 9.05 12.26
N THR A 323 -2.98 8.05 13.08
CA THR A 323 -1.92 8.19 14.08
C THR A 323 -0.54 8.35 13.44
N ILE A 324 -0.22 7.55 12.42
CA ILE A 324 1.03 7.68 11.66
C ILE A 324 0.96 8.73 10.54
N LYS A 325 -0.16 9.46 10.43
CA LYS A 325 -0.40 10.58 9.50
C LYS A 325 -0.16 10.25 8.03
N THR A 326 -0.61 9.07 7.59
CA THR A 326 -0.51 8.62 6.19
C THR A 326 -1.66 9.08 5.31
N THR A 327 -2.61 9.84 5.86
CA THR A 327 -3.73 10.43 5.13
C THR A 327 -3.54 11.94 4.98
N LYS A 328 -4.15 12.55 3.95
CA LYS A 328 -4.17 14.01 3.80
C LYS A 328 -5.01 14.68 4.87
N GLU A 329 -6.13 14.07 5.22
CA GLU A 329 -7.09 14.52 6.22
C GLU A 329 -7.38 13.39 7.19
N GLU A 330 -7.71 13.73 8.44
CA GLU A 330 -8.09 12.72 9.43
C GLU A 330 -9.40 12.05 9.02
N ILE A 331 -9.42 10.72 9.06
CA ILE A 331 -10.62 9.94 8.72
C ILE A 331 -11.38 9.63 10.02
N ILE A 332 -12.60 10.15 10.15
CA ILE A 332 -13.45 9.91 11.32
C ILE A 332 -14.79 9.34 10.83
N LEU A 333 -15.08 8.09 11.19
CA LEU A 333 -16.38 7.49 10.89
C LEU A 333 -17.44 7.89 11.91
N GLN A 334 -17.13 7.69 13.18
CA GLN A 334 -18.08 7.79 14.28
C GLN A 334 -17.32 8.07 15.57
N LYS A 335 -17.89 8.92 16.42
CA LYS A 335 -17.35 9.17 17.76
C LYS A 335 -17.58 7.95 18.67
N GLU A 336 -16.88 7.91 19.80
CA GLU A 336 -17.05 6.84 20.79
C GLU A 336 -18.53 6.74 21.20
N ILE A 337 -19.15 5.59 20.95
CA ILE A 337 -20.55 5.35 21.31
C ILE A 337 -20.60 4.86 22.76
N LYS A 338 -21.25 5.63 23.64
CA LYS A 338 -21.58 5.21 25.01
C LYS A 338 -23.08 5.10 25.16
N LEU A 339 -23.62 3.90 24.97
CA LEU A 339 -25.05 3.65 25.13
C LEU A 339 -25.38 3.41 26.60
N GLU A 340 -26.39 4.11 27.11
CA GLU A 340 -26.93 3.82 28.43
C GLU A 340 -27.77 2.54 28.40
N GLU A 341 -27.69 1.72 29.45
CA GLU A 341 -28.40 0.44 29.53
C GLU A 341 -29.93 0.59 29.41
N LYS A 342 -30.47 1.72 29.88
CA LYS A 342 -31.92 2.01 29.89
C LYS A 342 -32.47 2.60 28.59
N MET A 343 -31.63 2.96 27.62
CA MET A 343 -32.12 3.50 26.34
C MET A 343 -32.96 2.45 25.60
N ASP A 344 -34.13 2.86 25.14
CA ASP A 344 -34.94 2.02 24.27
C ASP A 344 -34.28 1.85 22.88
N LYS A 345 -34.79 0.92 22.06
CA LYS A 345 -34.20 0.64 20.73
C LYS A 345 -34.24 1.85 19.80
N LYS A 346 -35.25 2.72 19.89
CA LYS A 346 -35.40 3.89 19.03
C LYS A 346 -34.40 4.97 19.43
N GLN A 347 -34.28 5.23 20.73
CA GLN A 347 -33.28 6.15 21.29
C GLN A 347 -31.86 5.71 20.93
N LYS A 348 -31.56 4.41 20.98
CA LYS A 348 -30.27 3.87 20.54
C LYS A 348 -30.01 4.15 19.05
N ILE A 349 -31.01 3.92 18.18
CA ILE A 349 -30.87 4.20 16.74
C ILE A 349 -30.53 5.68 16.52
N ASP A 350 -31.22 6.58 17.22
CA ASP A 350 -31.01 8.03 17.10
C ASP A 350 -29.60 8.44 17.50
N TYR A 351 -29.18 8.00 18.67
CA TYR A 351 -27.87 8.31 19.21
C TYR A 351 -26.74 7.79 18.32
N ILE A 352 -26.84 6.56 17.83
CA ILE A 352 -25.82 5.97 16.94
C ILE A 352 -25.78 6.72 15.60
N PHE A 353 -26.96 7.03 15.05
CA PHE A 353 -27.05 7.78 13.79
C PHE A 353 -26.45 9.18 13.91
N GLU A 354 -26.78 9.92 14.98
CA GLU A 354 -26.29 11.29 15.22
C GLU A 354 -24.80 11.35 15.61
N SER A 355 -24.26 10.31 16.25
CA SER A 355 -22.83 10.20 16.59
C SER A 355 -21.93 9.87 15.38
N THR A 356 -22.52 9.55 14.23
CA THR A 356 -21.77 9.18 13.02
C THR A 356 -21.39 10.42 12.21
N GLU A 357 -20.15 10.87 12.38
CA GLU A 357 -19.59 12.06 11.73
C GLU A 357 -19.59 11.94 10.20
N PHE A 358 -19.30 10.74 9.70
CA PHE A 358 -19.29 10.41 8.28
C PHE A 358 -20.63 10.65 7.55
N LEU A 359 -21.75 10.73 8.27
CA LEU A 359 -23.09 10.87 7.68
C LEU A 359 -23.61 12.31 7.68
N LYS A 360 -23.06 13.21 8.51
CA LYS A 360 -23.76 14.44 8.95
C LYS A 360 -24.33 15.31 7.83
N GLU A 361 -23.61 15.41 6.71
CA GLU A 361 -23.91 16.36 5.64
C GLU A 361 -24.37 15.70 4.33
N ASN A 362 -24.58 14.38 4.31
CA ASN A 362 -24.88 13.67 3.07
C ASN A 362 -26.10 12.76 3.18
N ASN A 363 -27.21 13.16 2.55
CA ASN A 363 -28.48 12.41 2.57
C ASN A 363 -28.37 11.05 1.86
N THR A 364 -27.51 10.91 0.84
CA THR A 364 -27.24 9.61 0.20
C THR A 364 -26.55 8.64 1.17
N LEU A 365 -25.58 9.12 1.95
CA LEU A 365 -24.91 8.28 2.95
C LEU A 365 -25.85 7.93 4.11
N LYS A 366 -26.65 8.89 4.59
CA LYS A 366 -27.71 8.64 5.59
C LYS A 366 -28.69 7.57 5.11
N SER A 367 -29.12 7.65 3.85
CA SER A 367 -30.01 6.67 3.24
C SER A 367 -29.38 5.29 3.17
N ALA A 368 -28.13 5.21 2.71
CA ALA A 368 -27.39 3.95 2.63
C ALA A 368 -27.21 3.31 4.01
N TYR A 369 -26.86 4.10 5.03
CA TYR A 369 -26.73 3.64 6.40
C TYR A 369 -28.03 3.06 6.96
N LEU A 370 -29.14 3.80 6.84
CA LEU A 370 -30.44 3.33 7.33
C LEU A 370 -30.96 2.12 6.53
N LEU A 371 -30.71 2.04 5.23
CA LEU A 371 -30.98 0.84 4.43
C LEU A 371 -30.14 -0.36 4.85
N GLY A 372 -28.89 -0.14 5.28
CA GLY A 372 -28.03 -1.16 5.88
C GLY A 372 -28.64 -1.70 7.18
N MET A 373 -29.03 -0.81 8.10
CA MET A 373 -29.73 -1.17 9.34
C MET A 373 -31.02 -1.94 9.06
N LEU A 374 -31.86 -1.43 8.15
CA LEU A 374 -33.12 -2.07 7.75
C LEU A 374 -32.87 -3.46 7.17
N SER A 375 -31.88 -3.59 6.29
CA SER A 375 -31.51 -4.87 5.67
C SER A 375 -31.06 -5.89 6.72
N ALA A 376 -30.22 -5.51 7.68
CA ALA A 376 -29.82 -6.39 8.76
C ALA A 376 -31.02 -6.84 9.62
N ASN A 377 -31.94 -5.92 9.94
CA ASN A 377 -33.16 -6.24 10.68
C ASN A 377 -34.05 -7.24 9.93
N LEU A 378 -34.29 -7.03 8.63
CA LEU A 378 -35.11 -7.91 7.79
C LEU A 378 -34.50 -9.30 7.63
N ILE A 379 -33.18 -9.38 7.44
CA ILE A 379 -32.47 -10.67 7.36
C ILE A 379 -32.67 -11.44 8.66
N ASN A 380 -32.44 -10.80 9.81
CA ASN A 380 -32.64 -11.45 11.10
C ASN A 380 -34.09 -11.85 11.36
N TRP A 381 -35.07 -11.04 10.96
CA TRP A 381 -36.48 -11.37 11.09
C TRP A 381 -36.86 -12.59 10.24
N GLN A 382 -36.38 -12.65 8.98
CA GLN A 382 -36.56 -13.83 8.13
C GLN A 382 -35.89 -15.08 8.71
N LEU A 383 -34.67 -14.96 9.24
CA LEU A 383 -33.96 -16.08 9.85
C LEU A 383 -34.68 -16.60 11.11
N ALA A 384 -35.28 -15.70 11.90
CA ALA A 384 -36.04 -16.10 13.09
C ALA A 384 -37.34 -16.84 12.75
N ILE A 385 -37.95 -16.58 11.59
CA ILE A 385 -39.16 -17.27 11.11
C ILE A 385 -38.79 -18.57 10.38
N ASN A 386 -37.74 -18.54 9.56
CA ASN A 386 -37.34 -19.67 8.73
C ASN A 386 -36.43 -20.61 9.52
N ASN A 387 -36.98 -21.71 10.04
CA ASN A 387 -36.24 -22.77 10.75
C ASN A 387 -35.09 -23.40 9.92
N ASN A 388 -35.07 -23.20 8.60
CA ASN A 388 -34.04 -23.71 7.69
C ASN A 388 -32.80 -22.79 7.57
N GLY A 389 -32.71 -21.72 8.36
CA GLY A 389 -31.53 -20.85 8.43
C GLY A 389 -31.22 -20.06 7.14
N SER A 390 -32.21 -19.82 6.28
CA SER A 390 -32.01 -19.10 5.02
C SER A 390 -32.92 -17.88 4.87
N SER A 391 -32.35 -16.77 4.40
CA SER A 391 -33.05 -15.53 4.07
C SER A 391 -33.10 -15.34 2.55
N SER A 392 -34.30 -15.28 1.98
CA SER A 392 -34.49 -15.00 0.56
C SER A 392 -34.10 -13.56 0.21
N TYR A 393 -34.31 -12.63 1.14
CA TYR A 393 -33.87 -11.26 1.01
C TYR A 393 -32.34 -11.16 0.99
N ALA A 394 -31.63 -11.86 1.88
CA ALA A 394 -30.16 -11.93 1.85
C ALA A 394 -29.63 -12.48 0.52
N LYS A 395 -30.22 -13.57 0.01
CA LYS A 395 -29.85 -14.13 -1.30
C LYS A 395 -30.03 -13.10 -2.42
N TRP A 396 -31.13 -12.36 -2.42
CA TRP A 396 -31.37 -11.29 -3.38
C TRP A 396 -30.35 -10.15 -3.22
N LEU A 397 -30.09 -9.71 -1.99
CA LEU A 397 -29.15 -8.62 -1.69
C LEU A 397 -27.72 -8.97 -2.13
N ASN A 398 -27.29 -10.22 -1.91
CA ASN A 398 -26.00 -10.73 -2.37
C ASN A 398 -25.88 -10.69 -3.91
N ASN A 399 -27.00 -10.83 -4.63
CA ASN A 399 -27.06 -10.76 -6.09
C ASN A 399 -27.34 -9.34 -6.63
N CYS A 400 -27.58 -8.36 -5.76
CA CYS A 400 -27.83 -6.96 -6.15
C CYS A 400 -26.57 -6.27 -6.71
N GLY A 401 -25.39 -6.87 -6.49
CA GLY A 401 -24.10 -6.34 -6.90
C GLY A 401 -23.55 -5.32 -5.91
N ARG A 402 -22.75 -4.38 -6.40
CA ARG A 402 -22.18 -3.31 -5.57
C ARG A 402 -23.29 -2.33 -5.19
N ILE A 403 -23.41 -2.02 -3.90
CA ILE A 403 -24.28 -0.97 -3.37
C ILE A 403 -23.78 0.38 -3.90
N SER A 404 -24.65 1.09 -4.62
CA SER A 404 -24.40 2.39 -5.25
C SER A 404 -25.65 3.26 -5.12
N LYS A 405 -25.53 4.55 -5.44
CA LYS A 405 -26.67 5.47 -5.41
C LYS A 405 -27.84 4.98 -6.29
N GLU A 406 -27.54 4.35 -7.41
CA GLU A 406 -28.51 3.91 -8.42
C GLU A 406 -29.36 2.70 -7.99
N ASN A 407 -28.88 1.91 -7.01
CA ASN A 407 -29.61 0.74 -6.53
C ASN A 407 -30.17 0.89 -5.11
N LEU A 408 -29.97 2.03 -4.43
CA LEU A 408 -30.61 2.30 -3.13
C LEU A 408 -32.13 2.18 -3.21
N ASP A 409 -32.76 2.76 -4.24
CA ASP A 409 -34.21 2.63 -4.45
C ASP A 409 -34.65 1.19 -4.70
N LYS A 410 -33.87 0.42 -5.47
CA LYS A 410 -34.15 -1.02 -5.69
C LYS A 410 -34.08 -1.82 -4.39
N ILE A 411 -33.11 -1.53 -3.53
CA ILE A 411 -32.97 -2.16 -2.20
C ILE A 411 -34.15 -1.78 -1.31
N TYR A 412 -34.56 -0.51 -1.33
CA TYR A 412 -35.71 -0.02 -0.60
C TYR A 412 -37.01 -0.72 -1.03
N GLN A 413 -37.31 -0.75 -2.32
CA GLN A 413 -38.51 -1.43 -2.85
C GLN A 413 -38.53 -2.92 -2.50
N LYS A 414 -37.37 -3.59 -2.54
CA LYS A 414 -37.26 -5.00 -2.13
C LYS A 414 -37.46 -5.18 -0.62
N SER A 415 -37.01 -4.23 0.17
CA SER A 415 -37.24 -4.20 1.62
C SER A 415 -38.74 -4.13 1.91
N GLU A 416 -39.47 -3.22 1.26
CA GLU A 416 -40.93 -3.06 1.40
C GLU A 416 -41.71 -4.31 0.95
N GLU A 417 -41.31 -4.93 -0.17
CA GLU A 417 -41.88 -6.21 -0.60
C GLU A 417 -41.68 -7.30 0.47
N THR A 418 -40.50 -7.34 1.06
CA THR A 418 -40.13 -8.33 2.08
C THR A 418 -40.91 -8.09 3.38
N ILE A 419 -41.04 -6.83 3.81
CA ILE A 419 -41.84 -6.44 4.99
C ILE A 419 -43.28 -6.92 4.85
N ARG A 420 -43.92 -6.64 3.71
CA ARG A 420 -45.31 -7.08 3.44
C ARG A 420 -45.45 -8.60 3.52
N LYS A 421 -44.54 -9.34 2.89
CA LYS A 421 -44.53 -10.81 2.93
C LYS A 421 -44.36 -11.35 4.35
N LEU A 422 -43.45 -10.76 5.13
CA LEU A 422 -43.20 -11.17 6.51
C LEU A 422 -44.42 -10.93 7.40
N CYS A 423 -45.07 -9.76 7.29
CA CYS A 423 -46.30 -9.45 8.03
C CYS A 423 -47.42 -10.46 7.70
N SER A 424 -47.60 -10.79 6.41
CA SER A 424 -48.57 -11.81 6.00
C SER A 424 -48.25 -13.20 6.56
N LEU A 425 -46.98 -13.59 6.62
CA LEU A 425 -46.55 -14.89 7.16
C LEU A 425 -46.70 -14.98 8.68
N THR A 426 -46.46 -13.89 9.41
CA THR A 426 -46.57 -13.85 10.88
C THR A 426 -47.98 -13.54 11.36
N GLY A 427 -48.93 -13.24 10.46
CA GLY A 427 -50.28 -12.79 10.80
C GLY A 427 -50.31 -11.42 11.50
N GLN A 428 -49.23 -10.64 11.42
CA GLN A 428 -49.14 -9.31 12.02
C GLN A 428 -49.73 -8.27 11.07
N ALA A 429 -50.63 -7.43 11.58
CA ALA A 429 -51.18 -6.32 10.78
C ALA A 429 -50.14 -5.23 10.47
N ASN A 430 -49.12 -5.09 11.33
CA ASN A 430 -48.08 -4.08 11.21
C ASN A 430 -46.68 -4.70 11.35
N PRO A 431 -45.65 -4.11 10.71
CA PRO A 431 -44.26 -4.51 10.90
C PRO A 431 -43.81 -4.37 12.36
N ILE A 432 -42.72 -5.04 12.72
CA ILE A 432 -42.07 -4.86 14.02
C ILE A 432 -41.73 -3.37 14.20
N SER A 433 -41.99 -2.82 15.39
CA SER A 433 -41.84 -1.38 15.70
C SER A 433 -40.49 -0.77 15.33
N THR A 434 -39.42 -1.57 15.35
CA THR A 434 -38.07 -1.12 14.99
C THR A 434 -37.93 -0.94 13.48
N ILE A 435 -38.59 -1.78 12.67
CA ILE A 435 -38.61 -1.66 11.20
C ILE A 435 -39.37 -0.39 10.81
N THR A 436 -40.57 -0.20 11.35
CA THR A 436 -41.37 1.01 11.10
C THR A 436 -40.56 2.26 11.42
N TYR A 437 -39.88 2.27 12.57
CA TYR A 437 -39.07 3.41 12.99
C TYR A 437 -37.90 3.73 12.06
N ILE A 438 -37.12 2.71 11.67
CA ILE A 438 -36.01 2.90 10.71
C ILE A 438 -36.55 3.39 9.37
N ASN A 439 -37.70 2.86 8.93
CA ASN A 439 -38.31 3.23 7.66
C ASN A 439 -38.78 4.70 7.66
N ASP A 440 -39.46 5.12 8.73
CA ASP A 440 -39.94 6.49 8.89
C ASP A 440 -38.77 7.50 8.86
N LYS A 441 -37.62 7.14 9.45
CA LYS A 441 -36.40 7.95 9.37
C LYS A 441 -35.72 7.92 8.00
N LEU A 442 -35.76 6.80 7.29
CA LEU A 442 -35.14 6.64 5.98
C LEU A 442 -35.84 7.48 4.91
N MET A 443 -37.18 7.53 4.94
CA MET A 443 -37.99 8.09 3.85
C MET A 443 -37.62 9.52 3.43
N PRO A 444 -37.45 10.49 4.36
CA PRO A 444 -37.06 11.85 3.98
C PRO A 444 -35.69 11.89 3.29
N PHE A 445 -34.70 11.19 3.84
CA PHE A 445 -33.34 11.19 3.28
C PHE A 445 -33.27 10.49 1.93
N LEU A 446 -34.03 9.40 1.75
CA LEU A 446 -34.06 8.66 0.49
C LEU A 446 -34.69 9.52 -0.62
N ALA A 447 -35.80 10.19 -0.33
CA ALA A 447 -36.43 11.11 -1.28
C ALA A 447 -35.46 12.22 -1.72
N ASP A 448 -34.79 12.87 -0.76
CA ASP A 448 -33.78 13.90 -1.05
C ASP A 448 -32.60 13.32 -1.85
N SER A 449 -32.12 12.13 -1.49
CA SER A 449 -31.01 11.47 -2.18
C SER A 449 -31.32 11.13 -3.64
N LEU A 450 -32.57 10.76 -3.93
CA LEU A 450 -33.01 10.45 -5.30
C LEU A 450 -33.21 11.72 -6.15
N ALA A 451 -33.61 12.82 -5.51
CA ALA A 451 -33.73 14.12 -6.16
C ALA A 451 -32.37 14.79 -6.42
N ASP A 452 -31.39 14.55 -5.54
CA ASP A 452 -30.06 15.13 -5.62
C ASP A 452 -29.25 14.55 -6.80
N LYS A 453 -28.71 15.44 -7.66
CA LYS A 453 -27.86 15.08 -8.80
C LYS A 453 -26.37 14.97 -8.44
N SER A 454 -25.98 15.25 -7.21
CA SER A 454 -24.60 15.14 -6.75
C SER A 454 -24.07 13.70 -6.95
N ILE A 455 -22.80 13.61 -7.36
CA ILE A 455 -22.12 12.32 -7.52
C ILE A 455 -21.50 11.97 -6.16
N VAL A 456 -21.99 10.88 -5.57
CA VAL A 456 -21.40 10.28 -4.36
C VAL A 456 -20.76 8.97 -4.76
N LYS A 457 -19.46 8.82 -4.47
CA LYS A 457 -18.69 7.62 -4.86
C LYS A 457 -19.28 6.37 -4.19
N SER A 458 -19.35 5.28 -4.94
CA SER A 458 -19.91 4.01 -4.46
C SER A 458 -19.16 3.43 -3.26
N SER A 459 -17.88 3.74 -3.10
CA SER A 459 -17.08 3.31 -1.94
C SER A 459 -17.61 3.89 -0.62
N TYR A 460 -17.97 5.17 -0.62
CA TYR A 460 -18.56 5.84 0.54
C TYR A 460 -19.93 5.25 0.87
N ILE A 461 -20.75 5.01 -0.16
CA ILE A 461 -22.09 4.44 -0.02
C ILE A 461 -22.01 3.00 0.54
N ALA A 462 -21.10 2.19 0.02
CA ALA A 462 -20.89 0.82 0.48
C ALA A 462 -20.42 0.78 1.95
N LEU A 463 -19.55 1.70 2.34
CA LEU A 463 -19.10 1.82 3.72
C LEU A 463 -20.25 2.23 4.65
N ALA A 464 -21.04 3.24 4.28
CA ALA A 464 -22.22 3.66 5.05
C ALA A 464 -23.23 2.51 5.23
N PHE A 465 -23.52 1.78 4.14
CA PHE A 465 -24.43 0.62 4.17
C PHE A 465 -23.92 -0.50 5.09
N ALA A 466 -22.64 -0.83 4.98
CA ALA A 466 -21.99 -1.82 5.84
C ALA A 466 -22.00 -1.41 7.31
N MET A 467 -21.76 -0.11 7.59
CA MET A 467 -21.82 0.46 8.94
C MET A 467 -23.20 0.30 9.56
N GLY A 468 -24.25 0.71 8.87
CA GLY A 468 -25.61 0.62 9.42
C GLY A 468 -26.01 -0.81 9.76
N GLY A 469 -25.76 -1.76 8.88
CA GLY A 469 -26.10 -3.16 9.17
C GLY A 469 -25.28 -3.77 10.31
N SER A 470 -24.00 -3.38 10.43
CA SER A 470 -23.13 -3.78 11.55
C SER A 470 -23.63 -3.20 12.88
N ASP A 471 -23.96 -1.91 12.91
CA ASP A 471 -24.43 -1.21 14.11
C ASP A 471 -25.78 -1.75 14.60
N PHE A 472 -26.68 -2.11 13.68
CA PHE A 472 -27.93 -2.78 14.05
C PHE A 472 -27.66 -4.06 14.85
N ASN A 473 -26.79 -4.93 14.36
CA ASN A 473 -26.51 -6.20 15.03
C ASN A 473 -25.72 -6.03 16.32
N LYS A 474 -24.82 -5.04 16.38
CA LYS A 474 -24.00 -4.77 17.56
C LYS A 474 -24.79 -4.14 18.71
N TYR A 475 -25.71 -3.22 18.40
CA TYR A 475 -26.32 -2.36 19.42
C TYR A 475 -27.84 -2.49 19.57
N ILE A 476 -28.55 -2.94 18.52
CA ILE A 476 -30.02 -2.92 18.47
C ILE A 476 -30.62 -4.33 18.56
N LYS A 477 -29.97 -5.34 17.95
CA LYS A 477 -30.41 -6.74 18.00
C LYS A 477 -30.45 -7.21 19.46
N THR A 478 -31.62 -7.68 19.89
CA THR A 478 -31.79 -8.31 21.20
C THR A 478 -31.08 -9.66 21.18
N LYS A 479 -30.03 -9.81 22.00
CA LYS A 479 -29.37 -11.10 22.23
C LYS A 479 -30.30 -12.03 23.00
N LYS A 480 -30.29 -13.33 22.67
CA LYS A 480 -30.80 -14.35 23.58
C LYS A 480 -29.79 -14.52 24.73
N GLU A 481 -30.27 -14.78 25.94
CA GLU A 481 -29.39 -15.10 27.08
C GLU A 481 -28.42 -16.23 26.69
N GLY A 482 -27.11 -15.99 26.78
CA GLY A 482 -26.06 -16.97 26.48
C GLY A 482 -25.13 -16.67 25.29
N GLU A 483 -25.39 -15.66 24.46
CA GLU A 483 -24.47 -15.26 23.38
C GLU A 483 -23.52 -14.12 23.82
N GLU A 484 -22.44 -14.45 24.53
CA GLU A 484 -21.32 -13.53 24.72
C GLU A 484 -20.49 -13.38 23.43
N ASN A 485 -19.92 -12.19 23.23
CA ASN A 485 -19.19 -11.83 22.02
C ASN A 485 -17.94 -12.70 21.86
N ALA A 486 -17.82 -13.39 20.73
CA ALA A 486 -16.54 -13.92 20.23
C ALA A 486 -15.87 -12.91 19.31
#